data_AF-A0A1X0UF24-F1
#
_entry.id   AF-A0A1X0UF24-F1
#
_cell.length_a   1.000
_cell.length_b   1.000
_cell.length_c   1.000
_cell.angle_alpha   90.00
_cell.angle_beta   90.00
_cell.angle_gamma   90.00
#
_symmetry.space_group_name_H-M   'P 1'
#
loop_
_entity.id
_entity.type
_entity.pdbx_description
1 polymer ?
#
loop_
_entity_poly.entity_id
_entity_poly.type
_entity_poly.pdbx_seq_one_letter_code
_entity_poly.pdbx_strand_id
1 'polypeptide(L)'
;MTTVEESFNLIDEPWIPSRSVDGESRLMSISGVLADSASLAAVLGDVPTQAFAIQRVLIAIIRRAIDWGADPMSTWTSIWKGGKLPTQQIEGYLASIFLPADVSA
;
A
#
# COMPACT_ATOMS: atom_id res chain seq x y z
N MET A 1 -16.76 -12.61 -29.22
CA MET A 1 -16.88 -11.75 -28.02
C MET A 1 -15.96 -12.35 -26.98
N THR A 2 -14.76 -11.80 -26.83
CA THR A 2 -13.85 -12.22 -25.74
C THR A 2 -14.40 -11.58 -24.48
N THR A 3 -14.86 -12.39 -23.53
CA THR A 3 -15.28 -11.92 -22.21
C THR A 3 -14.05 -11.34 -21.53
N VAL A 4 -14.02 -10.03 -21.35
CA VAL A 4 -13.07 -9.39 -20.43
C VAL A 4 -13.39 -9.97 -19.07
N GLU A 5 -12.49 -10.78 -18.50
CA GLU A 5 -12.62 -11.22 -17.12
C GLU A 5 -12.69 -9.97 -16.24
N GLU A 6 -13.78 -9.80 -15.49
CA GLU A 6 -13.88 -8.72 -14.51
C GLU A 6 -12.82 -8.94 -13.43
N SER A 7 -11.67 -8.28 -13.57
CA SER A 7 -10.57 -8.34 -12.61
C SER A 7 -10.64 -7.17 -11.64
N PHE A 8 -10.42 -7.43 -10.34
CA PHE A 8 -10.37 -6.41 -9.31
C PHE A 8 -9.00 -6.44 -8.62
N ASN A 9 -8.07 -5.59 -9.06
CA ASN A 9 -6.72 -5.55 -8.51
C ASN A 9 -6.67 -4.68 -7.24
N LEU A 10 -6.36 -5.30 -6.10
CA LEU A 10 -6.25 -4.62 -4.80
C LEU A 10 -5.17 -3.52 -4.74
N ILE A 11 -4.21 -3.53 -5.67
CA ILE A 11 -3.15 -2.51 -5.76
C ILE A 11 -3.73 -1.17 -6.23
N ASP A 12 -4.67 -1.20 -7.16
CA ASP A 12 -5.16 -0.03 -7.90
C ASP A 12 -6.62 0.31 -7.53
N GLU A 13 -7.43 -0.72 -7.28
CA GLU A 13 -8.83 -0.56 -6.97
C GLU A 13 -9.06 -0.19 -5.49
N PRO A 14 -10.01 0.71 -5.19
CA PRO A 14 -10.28 1.16 -3.83
C PRO A 14 -11.08 0.11 -3.04
N TRP A 15 -10.50 -0.39 -1.95
CA TRP A 15 -11.15 -1.40 -1.09
C TRP A 15 -10.84 -1.25 0.40
N ILE A 16 -9.82 -0.46 0.76
CA ILE A 16 -9.39 -0.23 2.13
C ILE A 16 -10.10 1.01 2.68
N PRO A 17 -11.04 0.88 3.64
CA PRO A 17 -11.63 2.05 4.28
C PRO A 17 -10.55 2.72 5.12
N SER A 18 -10.35 4.01 4.91
CA SER A 18 -9.29 4.80 5.54
C SER A 18 -9.87 6.11 6.04
N ARG A 19 -9.29 6.65 7.12
CA ARG A 19 -9.67 7.95 7.69
C ARG A 19 -8.50 8.92 7.63
N SER A 20 -8.72 10.11 7.10
CA SER A 20 -7.73 11.19 7.10
C SER A 20 -7.54 11.80 8.49
N VAL A 21 -6.46 12.54 8.69
CA VAL A 21 -6.24 13.35 9.90
C VAL A 21 -7.33 14.38 10.14
N ASP A 22 -8.02 14.81 9.08
CA ASP A 22 -9.14 15.76 9.14
C ASP A 22 -10.49 15.06 9.42
N GLY A 23 -10.48 13.73 9.56
CA GLY A 23 -11.65 12.93 9.94
C GLY A 23 -12.50 12.41 8.78
N GLU A 24 -12.14 12.71 7.53
CA GLU A 24 -12.84 12.21 6.35
C GLU A 24 -12.55 10.72 6.13
N SER A 25 -13.60 9.93 5.89
CA SER A 25 -13.48 8.51 5.56
C SER A 25 -13.64 8.27 4.07
N ARG A 26 -12.74 7.50 3.46
CA ARG A 26 -12.80 7.12 2.04
C ARG A 26 -12.24 5.72 1.81
N LEU A 27 -12.69 5.07 0.73
CA LEU A 27 -12.05 3.83 0.26
C LEU A 27 -10.79 4.19 -0.54
N MET A 28 -9.72 3.45 -0.29
CA MET A 28 -8.43 3.62 -0.96
C MET A 28 -7.88 2.28 -1.42
N SER A 29 -7.04 2.31 -2.44
CA SER A 29 -6.27 1.15 -2.89
C SER A 29 -5.02 0.97 -2.02
N ILE A 30 -4.29 -0.15 -2.17
CA ILE A 30 -3.00 -0.33 -1.48
C ILE A 30 -2.02 0.77 -1.88
N SER A 31 -1.91 1.09 -3.18
CA SER A 31 -1.03 2.14 -3.67
C SER A 31 -1.39 3.50 -3.06
N GLY A 32 -2.69 3.83 -3.02
CA GLY A 32 -3.18 5.07 -2.42
C GLY A 32 -2.86 5.19 -0.94
N VAL A 33 -3.10 4.13 -0.15
CA VAL A 33 -2.80 4.15 1.30
C VAL A 33 -1.31 4.35 1.57
N LEU A 34 -0.43 3.68 0.81
CA LEU A 34 1.02 3.80 1.00
C LEU A 34 1.59 5.13 0.49
N ALA A 35 1.02 5.69 -0.57
CA ALA A 35 1.44 6.98 -1.11
C ALA A 35 1.04 8.17 -0.20
N ASP A 36 -0.15 8.09 0.41
CA ASP A 36 -0.73 9.17 1.20
C ASP A 36 -0.72 8.89 2.72
N SER A 37 0.09 7.93 3.17
CA SER A 37 0.06 7.42 4.56
C SER A 37 0.25 8.50 5.62
N ALA A 38 0.95 9.59 5.30
CA ALA A 38 1.20 10.70 6.22
C ALA A 38 -0.03 11.57 6.51
N SER A 39 -1.04 11.56 5.64
CA SER A 39 -2.31 12.27 5.84
C SER A 39 -3.41 11.39 6.44
N LEU A 40 -3.12 10.11 6.67
CA LEU A 40 -4.06 9.14 7.21
C LEU A 40 -3.91 9.02 8.73
N ALA A 41 -5.04 9.13 9.44
CA ALA A 41 -5.13 8.83 10.86
C ALA A 41 -5.25 7.32 11.12
N ALA A 42 -5.93 6.57 10.25
CA ALA A 42 -6.13 5.14 10.42
C ALA A 42 -6.53 4.43 9.12
N VAL A 43 -6.16 3.15 9.05
CA VAL A 43 -6.83 2.15 8.20
C VAL A 43 -7.89 1.45 9.04
N LEU A 44 -9.06 1.22 8.44
CA LEU A 44 -10.25 0.67 9.08
C LEU A 44 -10.63 -0.67 8.45
N GLY A 45 -11.64 -1.30 9.03
CA GLY A 45 -12.32 -2.48 8.50
C GLY A 45 -13.71 -2.57 9.12
N ASP A 46 -14.55 -3.44 8.59
CA ASP A 46 -15.91 -3.67 9.10
C ASP A 46 -15.88 -4.22 10.53
N VAL A 47 -14.80 -4.93 10.88
CA VAL A 47 -14.53 -5.43 12.23
C VAL A 47 -13.07 -5.14 12.65
N PRO A 48 -12.76 -5.02 13.95
CA PRO A 48 -11.41 -4.70 14.43
C PRO A 48 -10.31 -5.66 13.95
N THR A 49 -10.64 -6.94 13.78
CA THR A 49 -9.69 -7.97 13.30
C THR A 49 -9.32 -7.77 11.84
N GLN A 50 -10.22 -7.19 11.02
CA GLN A 50 -9.95 -6.89 9.62
C GLN A 50 -8.96 -5.73 9.50
N ALA A 51 -9.16 -4.64 10.27
CA ALA A 51 -8.23 -3.52 10.28
C ALA A 51 -6.80 -3.98 10.66
N PHE A 52 -6.68 -4.87 11.66
CA PHE A 52 -5.41 -5.49 12.02
C PHE A 52 -4.79 -6.32 10.88
N ALA A 53 -5.59 -7.13 10.18
CA ALA A 53 -5.12 -7.93 9.06
C ALA A 53 -4.62 -7.05 7.90
N ILE A 54 -5.37 -6.01 7.53
CA ILE A 54 -4.97 -5.06 6.48
C ILE A 54 -3.67 -4.36 6.87
N GLN A 55 -3.56 -3.86 8.10
CA GLN A 55 -2.34 -3.21 8.59
C GLN A 55 -1.11 -4.13 8.46
N ARG A 56 -1.26 -5.43 8.76
CA ARG A 56 -0.18 -6.41 8.62
C ARG A 56 0.25 -6.60 7.16
N VAL A 57 -0.71 -6.63 6.24
CA VAL A 57 -0.42 -6.72 4.80
C VAL A 57 0.36 -5.49 4.33
N LEU A 58 -0.09 -4.29 4.70
CA LEU A 58 0.60 -3.04 4.35
C LEU A 58 2.04 -3.01 4.89
N ILE A 59 2.24 -3.41 6.14
CA ILE A 59 3.59 -3.51 6.74
C ILE A 59 4.45 -4.56 6.01
N ALA A 60 3.87 -5.69 5.62
CA ALA A 60 4.60 -6.72 4.88
C ALA A 60 5.07 -6.21 3.51
N ILE A 61 4.24 -5.42 2.82
CA ILE A 61 4.59 -4.77 1.55
C ILE A 61 5.74 -3.77 1.78
N ILE A 62 5.62 -2.88 2.77
CA ILE A 62 6.70 -1.92 3.11
C ILE A 62 8.01 -2.66 3.39
N ARG A 63 7.98 -3.74 4.17
CA ARG A 63 9.16 -4.54 4.50
C ARG A 63 9.82 -5.17 3.27
N ARG A 64 9.03 -5.57 2.26
CA ARG A 64 9.53 -6.20 1.03
C ARG A 64 9.99 -5.18 -0.01
N ALA A 65 9.34 -4.03 -0.07
CA ALA A 65 9.60 -3.01 -1.06
C ALA A 65 10.85 -2.17 -0.76
N ILE A 66 11.07 -1.87 0.52
CA ILE A 66 12.15 -0.97 0.92
C ILE A 66 13.49 -1.72 0.95
N ASP A 67 14.51 -1.11 0.35
CA ASP A 67 15.89 -1.54 0.56
C ASP A 67 16.36 -1.04 1.92
N TRP A 68 16.45 -1.95 2.88
CA TRP A 68 16.88 -1.65 4.24
C TRP A 68 18.39 -1.48 4.37
N GLY A 69 19.16 -1.89 3.35
CA GLY A 69 20.62 -1.84 3.35
C GLY A 69 21.28 -2.68 4.45
N ALA A 70 22.57 -2.41 4.69
CA ALA A 70 23.36 -3.09 5.71
C ALA A 70 23.06 -2.62 7.15
N ASP A 71 22.44 -1.44 7.31
CA ASP A 71 21.99 -0.89 8.59
C ASP A 71 20.49 -0.51 8.53
N PRO A 72 19.60 -1.49 8.78
CA PRO A 72 18.16 -1.25 8.77
C PRO A 72 17.68 -0.21 9.78
N MET A 73 18.39 -0.01 10.89
CA MET A 73 17.99 0.94 11.93
C MET A 73 18.23 2.38 11.50
N SER A 74 19.37 2.65 10.85
CA SER A 74 19.65 3.94 10.24
C SER A 74 18.64 4.26 9.13
N THR A 75 18.34 3.29 8.26
CA THR A 75 17.32 3.44 7.21
C THR A 75 15.95 3.76 7.80
N TRP A 76 15.51 3.01 8.82
CA TRP A 76 14.26 3.28 9.53
C TRP A 76 14.23 4.68 10.13
N THR A 77 15.32 5.10 10.78
CA THR A 77 15.43 6.43 11.39
C THR A 77 15.33 7.56 10.37
N SER A 78 15.94 7.37 9.19
CA SER A 78 15.85 8.31 8.07
C SER A 78 14.41 8.46 7.57
N ILE A 79 13.72 7.33 7.33
CA ILE A 79 12.31 7.31 6.91
C ILE A 79 11.42 8.01 7.95
N TRP A 80 11.61 7.68 9.23
CA TRP A 80 10.84 8.27 10.32
C TRP A 80 11.01 9.79 10.39
N LYS A 81 12.26 10.28 10.34
CA LYS A 81 12.55 11.73 10.34
C LYS A 81 12.05 12.44 9.09
N GLY A 82 12.04 11.75 7.95
CA GLY A 82 11.52 12.28 6.69
C GLY A 82 9.99 12.40 6.66
N GLY A 83 9.29 11.72 7.56
CA GLY A 83 7.82 11.80 7.69
C GLY A 83 7.06 11.25 6.48
N LYS A 84 7.73 10.59 5.54
CA LYS A 84 7.14 10.04 4.32
C LYS A 84 7.81 8.71 3.97
N LEU A 85 7.00 7.75 3.50
CA LEU A 85 7.51 6.49 2.99
C LEU A 85 8.31 6.69 1.68
N PRO A 86 9.32 5.84 1.40
CA PRO A 86 10.04 5.86 0.12
C PRO A 86 9.14 5.45 -1.07
N THR A 87 8.35 6.40 -1.57
CA THR A 87 7.31 6.15 -2.58
C THR A 87 7.83 5.43 -3.82
N GLN A 88 8.99 5.84 -4.35
CA GLN A 88 9.56 5.23 -5.57
C GLN A 88 9.92 3.74 -5.39
N GLN A 89 10.43 3.33 -4.23
CA GLN A 89 10.74 1.92 -3.96
C GLN A 89 9.46 1.08 -3.83
N ILE A 90 8.44 1.65 -3.18
CA ILE A 90 7.12 1.01 -3.04
C ILE A 90 6.44 0.85 -4.39
N GLU A 91 6.39 1.91 -5.20
CA GLU A 91 5.82 1.87 -6.56
C GLU A 91 6.56 0.87 -7.46
N GLY A 92 7.90 0.86 -7.41
CA GLY A 92 8.70 -0.11 -8.16
C GLY A 92 8.41 -1.55 -7.74
N TYR A 93 8.26 -1.81 -6.44
CA TYR A 93 7.88 -3.12 -5.94
C TYR A 93 6.48 -3.54 -6.39
N LEU A 94 5.47 -2.68 -6.23
CA LEU A 94 4.09 -2.94 -6.64
C LEU A 94 3.97 -3.18 -8.15
N ALA A 95 4.72 -2.43 -8.96
CA ALA A 95 4.76 -2.64 -10.41
C ALA A 95 5.41 -3.98 -10.79
N SER A 96 6.42 -4.45 -10.04
CA SER A 96 7.10 -5.72 -10.33
C SER A 96 6.26 -6.97 -10.06
N ILE A 97 5.23 -6.86 -9.21
CA ILE A 97 4.32 -7.96 -8.89
C ILE A 97 3.05 -7.95 -9.76
N PHE A 98 2.77 -6.82 -10.41
CA PHE A 98 1.67 -6.71 -11.35
C PHE A 98 2.15 -6.99 -12.77
N LEU A 99 1.84 -8.19 -13.27
CA LEU A 99 1.89 -8.48 -14.70
C LEU A 99 0.53 -8.11 -15.29
N PRO A 100 0.40 -7.06 -16.12
CA PRO A 100 -0.83 -6.85 -16.87
C PRO A 100 -1.11 -8.10 -17.71
N ALA A 101 -2.37 -8.51 -17.77
CA ALA A 101 -2.82 -9.74 -18.42
C ALA A 101 -2.45 -9.84 -19.93
N ASP A 102 -1.89 -8.79 -20.52
CA ASP A 102 -1.55 -8.70 -21.93
C ASP A 102 -0.06 -8.97 -22.26
N VAL A 103 0.71 -9.55 -21.32
CA VAL A 103 2.06 -10.08 -21.60
C VAL A 103 1.99 -11.59 -21.78
N SER A 104 1.24 -12.04 -22.79
CA SER A 104 1.39 -13.37 -23.38
C SER A 104 1.99 -13.19 -24.77
N ALA A 105 3.31 -13.37 -24.87
CA ALA A 105 4.03 -13.56 -26.13
C ALA A 105 4.08 -15.06 -26.49
#